data_AF-A0A1U8KW95-F1
#
_entry.id   AF-A0A1U8KW95-F1
#
_cell.length_a   1.000
_cell.length_b   1.000
_cell.length_c   1.000
_cell.angle_alpha   90.00
_cell.angle_beta   90.00
_cell.angle_gamma   90.00
#
_symmetry.space_group_name_H-M   'P 1'
#
loop_
_entity.id
_entity.type
_entity.pdbx_description
1 polymer ?
#
loop_
_entity_poly.entity_id
_entity_poly.type
_entity_poly.pdbx_seq_one_letter_code
_entity_poly.pdbx_strand_id
1 'polypeptide(L)'
;MISDSGKKSFLFLQENGVKPDVVTYTTLMKALIRVDKFHKVPAVYEEMILSGCTPDRKARAMLRSALRYMKQAVKSLLTIHNPYG
;
A
#
# COMPACT_ATOMS: atom_id res chain seq x y z
N MET A 1 -14.07 -4.82 -3.00
CA MET A 1 -13.98 -4.98 -1.53
C MET A 1 -12.57 -5.44 -1.21
N ILE A 2 -11.82 -4.73 -0.35
CA ILE A 2 -10.72 -5.41 0.36
C ILE A 2 -11.48 -6.52 1.09
N SER A 3 -11.20 -7.79 0.82
CA SER A 3 -11.83 -8.86 1.58
C SER A 3 -11.60 -8.51 3.05
N ASP A 4 -12.67 -8.22 3.80
CA ASP A 4 -12.59 -7.83 5.21
C ASP A 4 -11.68 -8.81 5.98
N SER A 5 -11.65 -10.05 5.52
CA SER A 5 -10.72 -11.11 5.85
C SER A 5 -9.25 -10.69 5.85
N GLY A 6 -8.72 -10.07 4.80
CA GLY A 6 -7.29 -9.73 4.70
C GLY A 6 -6.84 -8.69 5.72
N LYS A 7 -7.71 -7.71 6.03
CA LYS A 7 -7.42 -6.71 7.06
C LYS A 7 -7.64 -7.27 8.47
N LYS A 8 -8.69 -8.08 8.67
CA LYS A 8 -8.96 -8.76 9.95
C LYS A 8 -7.87 -9.77 10.29
N SER A 9 -7.38 -10.54 9.34
CA SER A 9 -6.26 -11.48 9.55
C SER A 9 -4.97 -10.75 9.90
N PHE A 10 -4.68 -9.61 9.27
CA PHE A 10 -3.52 -8.78 9.61
C PHE A 10 -3.60 -8.28 11.06
N LEU A 11 -4.74 -7.70 11.44
CA LEU A 11 -4.98 -7.21 12.80
C LEU A 11 -4.94 -8.36 13.82
N PHE A 12 -5.53 -9.51 13.49
CA PHE A 12 -5.49 -10.71 14.34
C PHE A 12 -4.05 -11.19 14.58
N LEU A 13 -3.19 -11.20 13.56
CA LEU A 13 -1.77 -11.56 13.74
C LEU A 13 -1.08 -10.59 14.72
N GLN A 14 -1.30 -9.27 14.57
CA GLN A 14 -0.75 -8.27 15.48
C GLN A 14 -1.28 -8.42 16.92
N GLU A 15 -2.59 -8.60 17.09
CA GLU A 15 -3.25 -8.74 18.39
C GLU A 15 -2.82 -10.01 19.14
N ASN A 16 -2.46 -11.07 18.40
CA ASN A 16 -1.96 -12.33 18.98
C ASN A 16 -0.43 -12.37 19.10
N GLY A 17 0.27 -11.25 18.86
CA GLY A 17 1.73 -11.18 18.94
C GLY A 17 2.46 -11.97 17.84
N VAL A 18 1.74 -12.41 16.80
CA VAL A 18 2.32 -13.11 15.65
C VAL A 18 2.84 -12.07 14.68
N LYS A 19 4.17 -12.06 14.52
CA LYS A 19 4.86 -11.09 13.67
C LYS A 19 4.47 -11.29 12.19
N PRO A 20 3.87 -10.29 11.52
CA PRO A 20 3.58 -10.36 10.09
C PRO A 20 4.87 -10.53 9.28
N ASP A 21 4.83 -11.43 8.29
CA ASP A 21 5.95 -11.69 7.40
C ASP A 21 5.83 -10.96 6.04
N VAL A 22 6.78 -11.18 5.14
CA VAL A 22 6.80 -10.56 3.81
C VAL A 22 5.52 -10.85 3.03
N VAL A 23 5.01 -12.08 3.12
CA VAL A 23 3.80 -12.51 2.41
C VAL A 23 2.58 -11.76 2.93
N THR A 24 2.51 -11.56 4.23
CA THR A 24 1.43 -10.84 4.91
C THR A 24 1.36 -9.38 4.45
N TYR A 25 2.48 -8.64 4.51
CA TYR A 25 2.55 -7.25 4.04
C TYR A 25 2.27 -7.13 2.55
N THR A 26 2.88 -7.98 1.72
CA THR A 26 2.69 -7.93 0.26
C THR A 26 1.24 -8.25 -0.13
N THR A 27 0.57 -9.13 0.60
CA THR A 27 -0.86 -9.41 0.42
C THR A 27 -1.71 -8.18 0.71
N LEU A 28 -1.45 -7.49 1.82
CA LEU A 28 -2.17 -6.26 2.18
C LEU A 28 -1.92 -5.14 1.15
N MET A 29 -0.67 -4.92 0.73
CA MET A 29 -0.33 -3.96 -0.32
C MET A 29 -1.06 -4.25 -1.63
N LYS A 30 -1.11 -5.52 -2.04
CA LYS A 30 -1.82 -5.96 -3.26
C LYS A 30 -3.33 -5.71 -3.14
N ALA A 31 -3.92 -5.96 -1.98
CA ALA A 31 -5.33 -5.69 -1.74
C ALA A 31 -5.66 -4.19 -1.82
N LEU A 32 -4.81 -3.33 -1.25
CA LEU A 32 -4.95 -1.88 -1.33
C LEU A 32 -4.86 -1.37 -2.77
N ILE A 33 -3.92 -1.89 -3.55
CA ILE A 33 -3.78 -1.57 -4.98
C ILE A 33 -5.04 -1.96 -5.77
N ARG A 34 -5.60 -3.15 -5.51
CA ARG A 34 -6.81 -3.65 -6.21
C ARG A 34 -8.07 -2.82 -5.94
N VAL A 35 -8.10 -2.03 -4.88
CA VAL A 35 -9.22 -1.16 -4.55
C VAL A 35 -8.87 0.33 -4.69
N ASP A 36 -7.83 0.62 -5.49
CA ASP A 36 -7.35 1.97 -5.80
C ASP A 36 -6.95 2.82 -4.58
N LYS A 37 -6.66 2.18 -3.43
CA LYS A 37 -6.18 2.84 -2.21
C LYS A 37 -4.65 2.98 -2.24
N PHE A 38 -4.12 3.53 -3.33
CA PHE A 38 -2.68 3.71 -3.55
C PHE A 38 -2.00 4.54 -2.44
N HIS A 39 -2.72 5.52 -1.87
CA HIS A 39 -2.23 6.37 -0.78
C HIS A 39 -1.93 5.61 0.53
N LYS A 40 -2.46 4.40 0.72
CA LYS A 40 -2.18 3.57 1.90
C LYS A 40 -1.00 2.62 1.73
N VAL A 41 -0.56 2.39 0.49
CA VAL A 41 0.52 1.46 0.17
C VAL A 41 1.87 1.88 0.80
N PRO A 42 2.25 3.17 0.83
CA PRO A 42 3.47 3.60 1.50
C PRO A 42 3.48 3.31 3.01
N ALA A 43 2.36 3.55 3.70
CA ALA A 43 2.27 3.31 5.14
C ALA A 43 2.47 1.82 5.49
N VAL A 44 1.86 0.91 4.73
CA VAL A 44 2.05 -0.54 4.92
C VAL A 44 3.48 -0.97 4.61
N TYR A 45 4.12 -0.35 3.61
CA TYR A 45 5.52 -0.64 3.29
C TYR A 45 6.48 -0.12 4.37
N GLU A 46 6.19 1.02 4.98
CA GLU A 46 6.95 1.55 6.11
C GLU A 46 6.80 0.66 7.35
N GLU A 47 5.58 0.25 7.67
CA GLU A 47 5.30 -0.70 8.76
C GLU A 47 6.05 -2.03 8.58
N MET A 48 6.15 -2.53 7.35
CA MET A 48 6.96 -3.69 7.01
C MET A 48 8.43 -3.50 7.45
N ILE A 49 9.03 -2.35 7.14
CA ILE A 49 10.41 -2.03 7.52
C ILE A 49 10.54 -1.87 9.04
N LEU A 50 9.63 -1.15 9.68
CA LEU A 50 9.63 -0.90 11.13
C LEU A 50 9.45 -2.19 11.94
N SER A 51 8.72 -3.15 11.39
CA SER A 51 8.61 -4.49 11.98
C SER A 51 9.88 -5.34 11.77
N GLY A 52 10.91 -4.83 11.09
CA GLY A 52 12.13 -5.58 10.78
C GLY A 52 11.93 -6.63 9.68
N CYS A 53 10.89 -6.47 8.85
CA CYS A 53 10.62 -7.34 7.72
C CYS A 53 11.25 -6.73 6.46
N THR A 54 12.22 -7.43 5.87
CA THR A 54 12.95 -6.90 4.71
C THR A 54 12.08 -6.94 3.45
N PRO A 55 11.82 -5.79 2.78
CA PRO A 55 11.03 -5.77 1.56
C PRO A 55 11.64 -6.63 0.45
N ASP A 56 10.81 -7.39 -0.26
CA ASP A 56 11.22 -8.14 -1.43
C ASP A 56 11.04 -7.34 -2.73
N ARG A 57 11.38 -7.95 -3.87
CA ARG A 57 11.21 -7.32 -5.18
C ARG A 57 9.76 -6.92 -5.46
N LYS A 58 8.79 -7.72 -4.98
CA LYS A 58 7.35 -7.48 -5.20
C LYS A 58 6.89 -6.27 -4.39
N ALA A 59 7.24 -6.18 -3.11
CA ALA A 59 6.94 -5.04 -2.24
C ALA A 59 7.45 -3.72 -2.84
N ARG A 60 8.71 -3.70 -3.29
CA ARG A 60 9.29 -2.52 -3.97
C ARG A 60 8.56 -2.15 -5.26
N ALA A 61 8.17 -3.13 -6.07
CA ALA A 61 7.42 -2.88 -7.31
C ALA A 61 6.04 -2.29 -7.02
N MET A 62 5.34 -2.81 -6.00
CA MET A 62 4.04 -2.30 -5.56
C MET A 62 4.14 -0.87 -5.05
N LEU A 63 5.14 -0.54 -4.22
CA LEU A 63 5.37 0.83 -3.76
C LEU A 63 5.61 1.79 -4.95
N ARG A 64 6.50 1.44 -5.89
CA ARG A 64 6.76 2.25 -7.09
C ARG A 64 5.49 2.48 -7.91
N SER A 65 4.68 1.45 -8.09
CA SER A 65 3.43 1.57 -8.84
C SER A 65 2.45 2.54 -8.16
N ALA A 66 2.28 2.43 -6.84
CA ALA A 66 1.40 3.31 -6.07
C ALA A 66 1.87 4.77 -6.11
N LEU A 67 3.17 5.02 -5.93
CA LEU A 67 3.76 6.36 -6.02
C LEU A 67 3.58 6.97 -7.42
N ARG A 68 3.71 6.17 -8.48
CA ARG A 68 3.47 6.63 -9.87
C ARG A 68 2.03 7.09 -10.07
N TYR A 69 1.06 6.31 -9.61
CA TYR A 69 -0.36 6.68 -9.72
C TYR A 69 -0.68 7.95 -8.93
N MET A 70 -0.13 8.10 -7.72
CA MET A 70 -0.33 9.31 -6.93
C MET A 70 0.27 10.56 -7.60
N LYS A 71 1.49 10.47 -8.15
CA LYS A 71 2.10 11.57 -8.90
C LYS A 71 1.26 11.97 -10.12
N GLN A 72 0.72 11.00 -10.84
CA GLN A 72 -0.12 11.25 -12.02
C GLN A 72 -1.46 11.87 -11.64
N ALA A 73 -2.08 11.42 -10.54
CA ALA A 73 -3.32 12.00 -10.01
C ALA A 73 -3.14 13.48 -9.64
N VAL A 74 -2.07 13.82 -8.92
CA VAL A 74 -1.74 15.21 -8.58
C VAL A 74 -1.51 16.06 -9.82
N LYS A 75 -0.77 15.55 -10.82
CA LYS A 75 -0.56 16.27 -12.09
C LYS A 75 -1.88 16.52 -12.84
N SER A 76 -2.78 15.52 -12.88
CA SER A 76 -4.12 15.65 -13.47
C SER A 76 -4.92 16.75 -12.79
N LEU A 77 -4.92 16.80 -11.44
CA LEU A 77 -5.65 17.82 -10.69
C LEU A 77 -5.10 19.24 -10.95
N LEU A 78 -3.79 19.39 -11.04
CA LEU A 78 -3.15 20.67 -11.34
C LEU A 78 -3.43 21.16 -12.76
N THR A 79 -3.60 20.24 -13.72
CA THR A 79 -3.86 20.59 -15.13
C THR A 79 -5.33 21.00 -15.33
N ILE A 80 -6.26 20.40 -14.59
CA ILE A 80 -7.70 20.73 -14.65
C ILE A 80 -7.99 22.12 -14.05
N HIS A 81 -7.18 22.58 -13.10
CA HIS A 81 -7.35 23.89 -12.45
C HIS A 81 -6.55 25.05 -13.07
N ASN A 82 -6.03 24.90 -14.29
CA ASN A 82 -5.44 26.01 -15.04
C ASN A 82 -6.35 26.47 -16.19
N PRO A 83 -7.36 27.34 -15.94
CA PRO A 83 -8.22 27.89 -16.98
C PRO A 83 -7.52 28.95 -17.87
N TYR A 84 -6.22 29.18 -17.71
CA TYR A 84 -5.44 30.17 -18.47
C TYR A 84 -4.15 29.59 -19.09
N GLY A 85 -4.14 28.29 -19.38
CA GLY A 85 -3.19 27.72 -20.35
C GLY A 85 -3.58 28.07 -21.78
#